data_AF-A0A5C6FMV3-F1
#
_entry.id   AF-A0A5C6FMV3-F1
#
_cell.length_a   1.000
_cell.length_b   1.000
_cell.length_c   1.000
_cell.angle_alpha   90.00
_cell.angle_beta   90.00
_cell.angle_gamma   90.00
#
_symmetry.space_group_name_H-M   'P 1'
#
loop_
_entity.id
_entity.type
_entity.pdbx_description
1 polymer ?
#
loop_
_entity_poly.entity_id
_entity_poly.type
_entity_poly.pdbx_seq_one_letter_code
_entity_poly.pdbx_strand_id
1 'polypeptide(L)'
;MRPVLYAVAAVAALGIMIAVANMPPQQEATESAMEAKPAVMTDSGTLTVAVPGMHCEFNCYPKVKKALESVDGVKTVELDAQKEEGILDNRQVVVSYEPGFDVTAAISRLDESGYKDSSVVQ
;
A
#
# COMPACT_ATOMS: atom_id res chain seq x y z
N MET A 1 6.92 43.68 41.07
CA MET A 1 6.56 42.28 40.79
C MET A 1 5.20 42.24 40.11
N ARG A 2 5.20 41.81 38.84
CA ARG A 2 4.16 41.03 38.15
C ARG A 2 2.70 41.56 38.12
N PRO A 3 2.36 42.49 37.19
CA PRO A 3 0.98 42.46 36.67
C PRO A 3 0.84 42.55 35.14
N VAL A 4 1.93 42.56 34.35
CA VAL A 4 1.84 42.70 32.88
C VAL A 4 1.54 41.37 32.15
N LEU A 5 1.46 40.24 32.87
CA LEU A 5 1.28 38.90 32.28
C LEU A 5 -0.18 38.43 32.14
N TYR A 6 -1.19 39.21 32.55
CA TYR A 6 -2.60 38.79 32.51
C TYR A 6 -3.48 39.51 31.46
N ALA A 7 -2.89 40.29 30.55
CA ALA A 7 -3.63 40.98 29.50
C ALA A 7 -3.71 40.22 28.15
N VAL A 8 -3.16 39.01 28.06
CA VAL A 8 -3.24 38.18 26.83
C VAL A 8 -4.42 37.19 26.88
N ALA A 9 -5.09 37.05 28.03
CA ALA A 9 -6.19 36.12 28.21
C ALA A 9 -7.57 36.62 27.73
N ALA A 10 -7.70 37.87 27.26
CA ALA A 10 -9.00 38.49 26.96
C ALA A 10 -9.35 38.63 25.46
N VAL A 11 -8.49 38.21 24.54
CA VAL A 11 -8.76 38.31 23.08
C VAL A 11 -9.28 37.00 22.47
N ALA A 12 -9.31 35.90 23.24
CA ALA A 12 -9.68 34.59 22.74
C ALA A 12 -11.19 34.31 22.62
N ALA A 13 -12.08 35.21 23.10
CA ALA A 13 -13.51 34.91 23.22
C ALA A 13 -14.45 35.71 22.30
N LEU A 14 -13.96 36.74 21.57
CA LEU A 14 -14.81 37.57 20.69
C LEU A 14 -14.48 37.46 19.19
N GLY A 15 -13.52 36.61 18.82
CA GLY A 15 -13.21 36.30 17.42
C GLY A 15 -13.96 35.09 16.84
N ILE A 16 -14.85 34.46 17.61
CA ILE A 16 -15.53 33.21 17.21
C ILE A 16 -16.94 33.47 16.63
N MET A 17 -17.50 34.67 16.77
CA MET A 17 -18.91 34.94 16.40
C MET A 17 -19.15 35.61 15.02
N ILE A 18 -18.13 35.79 14.16
CA ILE A 18 -18.31 36.50 12.85
C ILE A 18 -17.89 35.64 11.64
N ALA A 19 -17.79 34.31 11.76
CA ALA A 19 -17.38 33.45 10.64
C ALA A 19 -18.41 32.36 10.27
N VAL A 20 -19.68 32.51 10.65
CA VAL A 20 -20.74 31.50 10.38
C VAL A 20 -21.73 31.92 9.28
N ALA A 21 -21.64 33.15 8.74
CA ALA A 21 -22.67 33.67 7.85
C ALA A 21 -22.45 33.47 6.34
N ASN A 22 -21.29 32.97 5.88
CA ASN A 22 -20.97 33.01 4.45
C ASN A 22 -20.17 31.82 3.89
N MET A 23 -20.33 30.62 4.46
CA MET A 23 -19.75 29.40 3.90
C MET A 23 -20.82 28.56 3.18
N PRO A 24 -20.60 28.18 1.90
CA PRO A 24 -21.50 27.30 1.15
C PRO A 24 -21.65 25.95 1.85
N PRO A 25 -22.78 25.24 1.62
CA PRO A 25 -23.14 24.07 2.39
C PRO A 25 -22.04 23.01 2.29
N GLN A 26 -21.69 22.55 3.49
CA GLN A 26 -20.87 21.38 3.76
C GLN A 26 -21.19 20.27 2.75
N GLN A 27 -20.18 19.94 1.96
CA GLN A 27 -20.15 18.77 1.10
C GLN A 27 -20.67 17.55 1.87
N GLU A 28 -21.82 17.06 1.46
CA GLU A 28 -22.02 15.62 1.29
C GLU A 28 -20.93 15.12 0.34
N ALA A 29 -19.86 14.60 0.92
CA ALA A 29 -18.95 13.65 0.32
C ALA A 29 -18.20 12.98 1.47
N THR A 30 -18.80 11.89 1.93
CA THR A 30 -18.12 10.65 2.34
C THR A 30 -16.59 10.74 2.51
N GLU A 31 -16.17 10.44 3.73
CA GLU A 31 -14.92 9.75 4.04
C GLU A 31 -13.63 10.39 3.52
N SER A 32 -13.09 11.24 4.38
CA SER A 32 -11.68 11.28 4.73
C SER A 32 -10.89 10.04 4.29
N ALA A 33 -10.14 10.20 3.20
CA ALA A 33 -8.76 9.75 3.03
C ALA A 33 -8.42 8.37 3.64
N MET A 34 -8.79 7.32 2.93
CA MET A 34 -7.85 6.23 2.76
C MET A 34 -7.02 6.57 1.52
N GLU A 35 -5.71 6.72 1.67
CA GLU A 35 -4.78 6.47 0.56
C GLU A 35 -4.89 4.98 0.21
N ALA A 36 -6.03 4.59 -0.35
CA ALA A 36 -6.19 3.29 -0.99
C ALA A 36 -5.49 3.44 -2.33
N LYS A 37 -4.24 2.99 -2.41
CA LYS A 37 -3.63 2.66 -3.69
C LYS A 37 -4.68 1.93 -4.54
N PRO A 38 -4.83 2.27 -5.82
CA PRO A 38 -5.72 1.52 -6.68
C PRO A 38 -5.27 0.05 -6.65
N ALA A 39 -6.15 -0.82 -6.17
CA ALA A 39 -5.90 -2.26 -6.13
C ALA A 39 -5.77 -2.81 -7.55
N VAL A 40 -6.44 -2.17 -8.52
CA VAL A 40 -6.34 -2.51 -9.94
C VAL A 40 -5.47 -1.48 -10.66
N MET A 41 -4.43 -1.95 -11.33
CA MET A 41 -3.49 -1.10 -12.07
C MET A 41 -4.08 -0.66 -13.42
N THR A 42 -3.97 0.63 -13.74
CA THR A 42 -4.46 1.20 -15.01
C THR A 42 -3.44 1.14 -16.14
N ASP A 43 -2.18 0.95 -15.79
CA ASP A 43 -1.04 0.98 -16.70
C ASP A 43 -0.19 -0.29 -16.52
N SER A 44 0.64 -0.62 -17.51
CA SER A 44 1.65 -1.68 -17.35
C SER A 44 2.77 -1.20 -16.42
N GLY A 45 3.37 -2.12 -15.67
CA GLY A 45 4.47 -1.77 -14.79
C GLY A 45 5.12 -2.99 -14.13
N THR A 46 5.93 -2.70 -13.12
CA THR A 46 6.54 -3.70 -12.25
C THR A 46 6.21 -3.39 -10.79
N LEU A 47 5.99 -4.45 -10.01
CA LEU A 47 5.66 -4.36 -8.59
C LEU A 47 6.48 -5.37 -7.82
N THR A 48 7.07 -4.96 -6.71
CA THR A 48 7.77 -5.87 -5.81
C THR A 48 6.84 -6.37 -4.73
N VAL A 49 6.84 -7.69 -4.51
CA VAL A 49 6.04 -8.37 -3.49
C VAL A 49 6.97 -9.10 -2.55
N ALA A 50 6.90 -8.79 -1.26
CA ALA A 50 7.53 -9.56 -0.21
C ALA A 50 6.73 -10.83 0.05
N VAL A 51 7.42 -11.96 0.15
CA VAL A 51 6.85 -13.28 0.40
C VAL A 51 7.62 -13.97 1.54
N PRO A 52 7.41 -13.56 2.80
CA PRO A 52 8.20 -14.06 3.93
C PRO A 52 8.18 -15.59 4.08
N GLY A 53 7.07 -16.26 3.72
CA GLY A 53 6.93 -17.72 3.77
C GLY A 53 7.68 -18.48 2.67
N MET A 54 8.33 -17.79 1.74
CA MET A 54 9.18 -18.42 0.71
C MET A 54 10.56 -18.73 1.32
N HIS A 55 10.77 -19.98 1.72
CA HIS A 55 12.00 -20.41 2.41
C HIS A 55 13.08 -20.96 1.48
N CYS A 56 12.78 -21.17 0.20
CA CYS A 56 13.64 -21.91 -0.72
C CYS A 56 13.42 -21.54 -2.18
N GLU A 57 14.50 -21.48 -2.97
CA GLU A 57 14.42 -21.12 -4.39
C GLU A 57 13.92 -22.26 -5.27
N PHE A 58 14.30 -23.51 -4.95
CA PHE A 58 14.04 -24.64 -5.86
C PHE A 58 12.59 -25.13 -5.85
N ASN A 59 11.85 -24.93 -4.75
CA ASN A 59 10.49 -25.46 -4.59
C ASN A 59 9.47 -24.41 -4.14
N CYS A 60 9.87 -23.44 -3.32
CA CYS A 60 8.97 -22.44 -2.76
C CYS A 60 8.72 -21.35 -3.80
N TYR A 61 9.78 -20.83 -4.43
CA TYR A 61 9.65 -19.84 -5.49
C TYR A 61 8.82 -20.32 -6.70
N PRO A 62 9.02 -21.51 -7.28
CA PRO A 62 8.18 -21.98 -8.38
C PRO A 62 6.69 -22.05 -8.05
N LYS A 63 6.32 -22.27 -6.78
CA LYS A 63 4.91 -22.22 -6.34
C LYS A 63 4.39 -20.79 -6.28
N VAL A 64 5.15 -19.88 -5.69
CA VAL A 64 4.84 -18.44 -5.65
C VAL A 64 4.68 -17.89 -7.06
N LYS A 65 5.64 -18.19 -7.94
CA LYS A 65 5.63 -17.82 -9.35
C LYS A 65 4.36 -18.31 -10.05
N LYS A 66 4.05 -19.60 -9.96
CA LYS A 66 2.84 -20.17 -10.56
C LYS A 66 1.54 -19.56 -10.01
N ALA A 67 1.49 -19.27 -8.72
CA ALA A 67 0.32 -18.67 -8.09
C ALA A 67 0.08 -17.25 -8.64
N LEU A 68 1.13 -16.44 -8.73
CA LEU A 68 1.06 -15.08 -9.24
C LEU A 68 0.84 -15.04 -10.77
N GLU A 69 1.51 -15.89 -11.54
CA GLU A 69 1.28 -16.00 -12.99
C GLU A 69 -0.11 -16.55 -13.35
N SER A 70 -0.85 -17.10 -12.39
CA SER A 70 -2.26 -17.48 -12.57
C SER A 70 -3.24 -16.31 -12.42
N VAL A 71 -2.76 -15.14 -12.01
CA VAL A 71 -3.56 -13.92 -11.84
C VAL A 71 -3.64 -13.21 -13.19
N ASP A 72 -4.85 -12.81 -13.59
CA ASP A 72 -5.06 -12.03 -14.80
C ASP A 72 -4.27 -10.71 -14.76
N GLY A 73 -3.64 -10.37 -15.88
CA GLY A 73 -2.81 -9.18 -16.01
C GLY A 73 -1.35 -9.36 -15.56
N VAL A 74 -0.94 -10.53 -15.03
CA VAL A 74 0.49 -10.80 -14.78
C VAL A 74 1.18 -11.30 -16.06
N LYS A 75 2.31 -10.67 -16.42
CA LYS A 75 3.17 -11.12 -17.54
C LYS A 75 4.22 -12.10 -17.09
N THR A 76 4.99 -11.72 -16.09
CA THR A 76 6.15 -12.49 -15.62
C THR A 76 6.36 -12.25 -14.14
N VAL A 77 6.89 -13.28 -13.48
CA VAL A 77 7.32 -13.19 -12.08
C VAL A 77 8.74 -13.72 -11.98
N GLU A 78 9.59 -12.91 -11.35
CA GLU A 78 11.01 -13.18 -11.17
C GLU A 78 11.40 -13.02 -9.70
N LEU A 79 12.40 -13.78 -9.25
CA LEU A 79 13.02 -13.50 -7.95
C LEU A 79 13.72 -12.15 -8.02
N ASP A 80 13.54 -11.34 -6.98
CA ASP A 80 14.33 -10.13 -6.83
C ASP A 80 15.81 -10.50 -6.58
N ALA A 81 16.71 -9.51 -6.68
CA ALA A 81 18.14 -9.71 -6.53
C ALA A 81 18.48 -10.37 -5.18
N GLN A 82 19.28 -11.43 -5.24
CA GLN A 82 19.87 -12.11 -4.08
C GLN A 82 21.31 -11.61 -3.89
N LYS A 83 21.82 -11.64 -2.67
CA LYS A 83 23.22 -11.31 -2.38
C LYS A 83 24.16 -12.43 -2.78
N GLU A 84 23.71 -13.67 -2.61
CA GLU A 84 24.51 -14.87 -2.87
C GLU A 84 23.75 -15.82 -3.81
N GLU A 85 24.43 -16.35 -4.82
CA GLU A 85 23.81 -17.25 -5.81
C GLU A 85 23.39 -18.58 -5.14
N GLY A 86 22.14 -18.98 -5.33
CA GLY A 86 21.58 -20.22 -4.77
C GLY A 86 21.14 -20.10 -3.30
N ILE A 87 21.20 -18.90 -2.71
CA ILE A 87 20.75 -18.63 -1.35
C ILE A 87 19.63 -17.60 -1.38
N LEU A 88 18.47 -17.98 -0.83
CA LEU A 88 17.32 -17.10 -0.72
C LEU A 88 17.43 -16.16 0.49
N ASP A 89 18.27 -15.14 0.38
CA ASP A 89 18.44 -14.10 1.40
C ASP A 89 17.44 -12.93 1.26
N ASN A 90 16.91 -12.72 0.05
CA ASN A 90 15.90 -11.72 -0.26
C ASN A 90 14.60 -12.40 -0.70
N ARG A 91 13.61 -12.43 0.20
CA ARG A 91 12.31 -13.10 -0.03
C ARG A 91 11.33 -12.18 -0.74
N GLN A 92 11.76 -11.61 -1.86
CA GLN A 92 10.97 -10.72 -2.69
C GLN A 92 10.91 -11.25 -4.11
N VAL A 93 9.78 -11.00 -4.76
CA VAL A 93 9.58 -11.27 -6.18
C VAL A 93 9.17 -10.00 -6.89
N VAL A 94 9.65 -9.82 -8.11
CA VAL A 94 9.25 -8.73 -8.99
C VAL A 94 8.21 -9.27 -9.97
N VAL A 95 7.04 -8.65 -9.97
CA VAL A 95 5.92 -8.98 -10.84
C VAL A 95 5.84 -7.93 -11.94
N SER A 96 5.97 -8.34 -13.19
CA SER A 96 5.66 -7.48 -14.34
C SER A 96 4.22 -7.70 -14.76
N TYR A 97 3.46 -6.63 -15.00
CA TYR A 97 2.03 -6.70 -15.22
C TYR A 97 1.51 -5.74 -16.32
N GLU A 98 0.29 -6.01 -16.78
CA GLU A 98 -0.50 -5.23 -17.75
C GLU A 98 -1.64 -4.47 -17.07
N PRO A 99 -2.29 -3.52 -17.77
CA PRO A 99 -3.51 -2.88 -17.29
C PRO A 99 -4.57 -3.92 -16.93
N GLY A 100 -5.26 -3.69 -15.83
CA GLY A 100 -6.25 -4.63 -15.28
C GLY A 100 -5.67 -5.60 -14.25
N PHE A 101 -4.36 -5.57 -13.98
CA PHE A 101 -3.77 -6.34 -12.89
C PHE A 101 -4.35 -5.93 -11.52
N ASP A 102 -4.97 -6.89 -10.84
CA ASP A 102 -5.52 -6.73 -9.49
C ASP A 102 -4.52 -7.23 -8.44
N VAL A 103 -3.92 -6.29 -7.72
CA VAL A 103 -2.99 -6.52 -6.63
C VAL A 103 -3.64 -7.29 -5.48
N THR A 104 -4.89 -6.98 -5.15
CA THR A 104 -5.62 -7.66 -4.07
C THR A 104 -5.89 -9.11 -4.44
N ALA A 105 -6.28 -9.37 -5.69
CA ALA A 105 -6.38 -10.73 -6.20
C ALA A 105 -5.02 -11.44 -6.10
N ALA A 106 -3.93 -10.81 -6.54
CA ALA A 106 -2.60 -11.41 -6.48
C ALA A 106 -2.16 -11.81 -5.06
N ILE A 107 -2.35 -10.93 -4.08
CA ILE A 107 -2.06 -11.26 -2.67
C ILE A 107 -2.99 -12.36 -2.15
N SER A 108 -4.26 -12.35 -2.54
CA SER A 108 -5.21 -13.41 -2.16
C SER A 108 -4.79 -14.78 -2.72
N ARG A 109 -4.28 -14.84 -3.97
CA ARG A 109 -3.74 -16.08 -4.56
C ARG A 109 -2.52 -16.61 -3.82
N LEU A 110 -1.69 -15.72 -3.29
CA LEU A 110 -0.56 -16.10 -2.43
C LEU A 110 -1.05 -16.66 -1.09
N ASP A 111 -2.06 -16.06 -0.48
CA ASP A 111 -2.68 -16.57 0.76
C ASP A 111 -3.30 -17.97 0.57
N GLU A 112 -4.07 -18.16 -0.51
CA GLU A 112 -4.60 -19.48 -0.91
C GLU A 112 -3.51 -20.54 -1.09
N SER A 113 -2.31 -20.11 -1.50
CA SER A 113 -1.13 -20.96 -1.67
C SER A 113 -0.30 -21.16 -0.40
N GLY A 114 -0.74 -20.59 0.73
CA GLY A 114 -0.11 -20.71 2.04
C GLY A 114 0.89 -19.59 2.40
N TYR A 115 1.02 -18.55 1.57
CA TYR A 115 1.92 -17.42 1.79
C TYR A 115 1.18 -16.22 2.40
N LYS A 116 0.66 -16.40 3.60
CA LYS A 116 -0.29 -15.48 4.28
C LYS A 116 0.27 -14.09 4.56
N ASP A 117 1.58 -13.99 4.80
CA ASP A 117 2.25 -12.74 5.17
C ASP A 117 2.78 -11.97 3.94
N SER A 118 2.24 -12.23 2.75
CA SER A 118 2.71 -11.59 1.52
C SER A 118 2.15 -10.17 1.38
N SER A 119 2.99 -9.24 0.96
CA SER A 119 2.60 -7.83 0.80
C SER A 119 3.42 -7.12 -0.26
N VAL A 120 2.85 -6.07 -0.84
CA VAL A 120 3.55 -5.18 -1.77
C VAL A 120 4.58 -4.33 -1.02
N VAL A 121 5.78 -4.24 -1.58
CA VAL A 121 6.85 -3.35 -1.12
C VAL A 121 6.94 -2.18 -2.09
N GLN A 122 6.93 -0.95 -1.56
CA GLN A 122 7.06 0.29 -2.32
C GLN A 122 8.37 1.00 -1.99
#